data_AF-A0A950JDY5-F1
#
_entry.id   AF-A0A950JDY5-F1
#
_cell.length_a   1.000
_cell.length_b   1.000
_cell.length_c   1.000
_cell.angle_alpha   90.00
_cell.angle_beta   90.00
_cell.angle_gamma   90.00
#
_symmetry.space_group_name_H-M   'P 1'
#
loop_
_entity.id
_entity.type
_entity.pdbx_description
1 polymer ?
#
loop_
_entity_poly.entity_id
_entity_poly.type
_entity_poly.pdbx_seq_one_letter_code
_entity_poly.pdbx_strand_id
1 'polypeptide(L)' 'MAGETHNDGSHLVLNAQTALAKLGYQVKPDGKEGAATEQALREFEKAHGLPSGSEITERLVKQLTAAARAGH' A
#
# COMPACT_ATOMS: atom_id res chain seq x y z
N MET A 1 -18.60 -25.66 -1.36
CA MET A 1 -17.27 -25.01 -1.24
C MET A 1 -17.11 -24.07 -2.41
N ALA A 2 -17.09 -22.75 -2.14
CA ALA A 2 -16.72 -21.58 -2.95
C ALA A 2 -17.30 -20.37 -2.17
N GLY A 3 -16.58 -19.49 -1.45
CA GLY A 3 -15.35 -18.77 -1.84
C GLY A 3 -15.66 -18.03 -3.13
N GLU A 4 -15.82 -16.71 -3.24
CA GLU A 4 -14.95 -15.63 -2.82
C GLU A 4 -15.76 -14.31 -2.96
N THR A 5 -16.07 -13.62 -1.87
CA THR A 5 -16.69 -12.29 -1.92
C THR A 5 -15.74 -11.25 -1.33
N HIS A 6 -15.00 -10.60 -2.22
CA HIS A 6 -14.58 -9.20 -2.16
C HIS A 6 -13.98 -8.72 -0.82
N ASN A 7 -12.81 -9.26 -0.44
CA ASN A 7 -11.97 -8.69 0.62
C ASN A 7 -10.47 -8.64 0.20
N ASP A 8 -10.20 -8.58 -1.10
CA ASP A 8 -8.83 -8.40 -1.58
C ASP A 8 -8.37 -6.97 -1.33
N GLY A 9 -9.22 -5.97 -1.60
CA GLY A 9 -8.89 -4.55 -1.41
C GLY A 9 -8.36 -4.25 -0.01
N SER A 10 -9.05 -4.65 1.05
CA SER A 10 -8.65 -4.33 2.43
C SER A 10 -7.33 -5.00 2.83
N HIS A 11 -7.08 -6.22 2.37
CA HIS A 11 -5.83 -6.95 2.63
C HIS A 11 -4.65 -6.31 1.88
N LEU A 12 -4.89 -5.85 0.65
CA LEU A 12 -3.91 -5.11 -0.14
C LEU A 12 -3.58 -3.77 0.51
N VAL A 13 -4.60 -3.03 0.97
CA VAL A 13 -4.44 -1.79 1.73
C VAL A 13 -3.61 -2.02 3.00
N LEU A 14 -3.93 -3.06 3.77
CA LEU A 14 -3.17 -3.43 4.97
C LEU A 14 -1.69 -3.69 4.69
N ASN A 15 -1.39 -4.44 3.63
CA ASN A 15 -0.02 -4.72 3.23
C ASN A 15 0.71 -3.46 2.74
N ALA A 16 0.06 -2.63 1.92
CA ALA A 16 0.59 -1.35 1.49
C ALA A 16 0.94 -0.45 2.69
N GLN A 17 0.00 -0.29 3.62
CA GLN A 17 0.18 0.50 4.84
C GLN A 17 1.32 -0.06 5.70
N THR A 18 1.43 -1.37 5.83
CA THR A 18 2.53 -2.01 6.60
C THR A 18 3.89 -1.72 5.97
N ALA A 19 3.99 -1.80 4.65
CA ALA A 19 5.22 -1.49 3.93
C ALA A 19 5.58 -0.01 4.02
N LEU A 20 4.60 0.89 3.90
CA LEU A 20 4.77 2.32 4.10
C LEU A 20 5.23 2.66 5.52
N ALA A 21 4.63 2.04 6.55
CA ALA A 21 5.07 2.21 7.93
C ALA A 21 6.53 1.78 8.12
N LYS A 22 6.96 0.69 7.46
CA LYS A 22 8.37 0.23 7.45
C LYS A 22 9.31 1.19 6.74
N LEU A 23 8.84 1.87 5.69
CA LEU A 23 9.59 2.90 4.98
C LEU A 23 9.69 4.22 5.78
N GLY A 24 9.01 4.34 6.92
CA GLY A 24 9.05 5.51 7.79
C GLY A 24 7.87 6.48 7.60
N TYR A 25 6.86 6.12 6.82
CA TYR A 25 5.65 6.93 6.66
C TYR A 25 4.71 6.78 7.87
N GLN A 26 4.07 7.88 8.29
CA GLN A 26 3.07 7.88 9.37
C GLN A 26 1.71 7.37 8.87
N VAL A 27 1.62 6.09 8.58
CA VAL A 27 0.38 5.42 8.18
C VAL A 27 0.04 4.29 9.15
N LYS A 28 -1.26 4.08 9.37
CA LYS A 28 -1.77 3.03 10.24
C LYS A 28 -2.30 1.86 9.40
N PRO A 29 -1.80 0.63 9.57
CA PRO A 29 -2.27 -0.55 8.84
C PRO A 29 -3.62 -1.04 9.38
N ASP A 30 -4.65 -0.22 9.20
CA ASP A 30 -6.03 -0.49 9.61
C ASP A 30 -6.86 -1.13 8.47
N GLY A 31 -6.27 -1.31 7.27
CA GLY A 31 -6.95 -1.86 6.09
C GLY A 31 -7.94 -0.88 5.46
N LYS A 32 -7.85 0.40 5.86
CA LYS A 32 -8.72 1.49 5.43
C LYS A 32 -7.95 2.53 4.64
N GLU A 33 -8.45 2.83 3.46
CA GLU A 33 -7.98 3.94 2.63
C GLU A 33 -8.53 5.23 3.24
N GLY A 34 -7.66 5.97 3.92
CA GLY A 34 -7.96 7.31 4.41
C GLY A 34 -6.84 8.26 4.01
N ALA A 35 -7.01 9.55 4.28
CA ALA A 35 -6.07 10.59 3.84
C ALA A 35 -4.61 10.30 4.19
N ALA A 36 -4.31 9.71 5.36
CA ALA A 36 -2.95 9.32 5.73
C ALA A 36 -2.36 8.23 4.82
N THR A 37 -3.19 7.24 4.47
CA THR A 37 -2.82 6.15 3.55
C THR A 37 -2.58 6.70 2.15
N GLU A 38 -3.50 7.54 1.66
CA GLU A 38 -3.40 8.17 0.34
C GLU A 38 -2.16 9.08 0.25
N GLN A 39 -1.86 9.86 1.28
CA GLN A 39 -0.65 10.70 1.29
C GLN A 39 0.62 9.86 1.24
N ALA A 40 0.72 8.82 2.07
CA ALA A 40 1.89 7.94 2.10
C ALA A 40 2.06 7.17 0.78
N LEU A 41 0.96 6.69 0.18
CA LEU A 41 0.95 6.12 -1.17
C LEU A 41 1.45 7.12 -2.20
N ARG A 42 0.90 8.34 -2.20
CA ARG A 42 1.23 9.36 -3.19
C ARG A 42 2.70 9.77 -3.15
N GLU A 43 3.27 9.87 -1.95
CA GLU A 43 4.70 10.13 -1.74
C GLU A 43 5.55 8.98 -2.28
N PHE A 44 5.17 7.73 -2.00
CA PHE A 44 5.86 6.55 -2.53
C PHE A 44 5.76 6.45 -4.05
N GLU A 45 4.55 6.63 -4.59
CA GLU A 45 4.28 6.63 -6.02
C GLU A 45 5.13 7.70 -6.70
N LYS A 46 5.19 8.91 -6.14
CA LYS A 46 6.04 10.00 -6.64
C LYS A 46 7.53 9.65 -6.57
N ALA A 47 7.99 9.04 -5.49
CA ALA A 47 9.38 8.62 -5.33
C ALA A 47 9.78 7.53 -6.35
N HIS A 48 8.84 6.67 -6.73
CA HIS A 48 9.04 5.58 -7.69
C HIS A 48 8.60 5.91 -9.13
N GLY A 49 8.12 7.13 -9.40
CA GLY A 49 7.64 7.55 -10.72
C GLY A 49 6.35 6.87 -11.19
N LEU A 50 5.51 6.42 -10.25
CA LEU A 50 4.21 5.79 -10.51
C LEU A 50 3.09 6.84 -10.65
N PRO A 51 2.03 6.52 -11.42
CA PRO A 51 0.85 7.38 -11.54
C PRO A 51 0.14 7.48 -10.19
N SER A 52 0.11 8.69 -9.63
CA SER A 52 -0.36 8.94 -8.25
C SER A 52 -1.88 8.86 -8.15
N GLY A 53 -2.39 8.12 -7.16
CA GLY A 53 -3.82 7.87 -6.97
C GLY A 53 -4.34 6.68 -7.79
N SER A 54 -3.45 5.78 -8.19
CA SER A 54 -3.86 4.49 -8.72
C SER A 54 -4.40 3.64 -7.57
N GLU A 55 -5.50 2.93 -7.81
CA GLU A 55 -6.13 2.05 -6.82
C GLU A 55 -5.11 1.07 -6.21
N ILE A 56 -5.26 0.75 -4.90
CA ILE A 56 -4.34 -0.17 -4.23
C ILE A 56 -4.51 -1.57 -4.81
N THR A 57 -3.66 -1.86 -5.80
CA THR A 57 -3.60 -3.14 -6.51
C THR A 57 -2.45 -3.99 -5.97
N GLU A 58 -2.52 -5.30 -6.20
CA GLU A 58 -1.44 -6.25 -5.88
C GLU A 58 -0.06 -5.80 -6.40
N ARG A 59 -0.04 -5.13 -7.56
CA ARG A 59 1.20 -4.63 -8.16
C ARG A 59 1.84 -3.53 -7.33
N LEU A 60 1.03 -2.59 -6.84
CA LEU A 60 1.47 -1.50 -5.99
C LEU A 60 1.96 -2.03 -4.64
N VAL A 61 1.21 -2.94 -4.03
CA VAL A 61 1.58 -3.62 -2.78
C VAL A 61 2.90 -4.37 -2.91
N LYS A 62 3.11 -5.10 -4.02
CA LYS A 62 4.39 -5.77 -4.30
C LYS A 62 5.55 -4.77 -4.42
N GLN A 63 5.37 -3.64 -5.11
CA GLN A 63 6.41 -2.61 -5.21
C GLN A 63 6.75 -1.99 -3.85
N LEU A 64 5.73 -1.63 -3.07
CA LEU A 64 5.88 -1.14 -1.70
C LEU A 64 6.66 -2.12 -0.82
N THR A 65 6.24 -3.39 -0.84
CA THR A 65 6.88 -4.45 -0.04
C THR A 65 8.32 -4.71 -0.50
N ALA A 66 8.58 -4.66 -1.80
CA ALA A 66 9.92 -4.80 -2.36
C ALA A 66 10.82 -3.63 -1.96
N ALA A 67 10.34 -2.39 -2.08
CA ALA A 67 11.07 -1.20 -1.67
C ALA A 67 11.37 -1.20 -0.16
N ALA A 68 10.39 -1.56 0.67
CA ALA A 68 10.57 -1.69 2.12
C ALA A 68 11.59 -2.76 2.51
N ARG A 69 11.82 -3.77 1.65
CA ARG A 69 12.84 -4.82 1.85
C ARG A 69 14.19 -4.44 1.25
N ALA A 70 14.23 -3.61 0.22
CA ALA A 70 15.44 -3.18 -0.47
C ALA A 70 16.15 -2.00 0.22
N GLY A 71 15.47 -1.28 1.12
CA GLY A 71 16.04 -0.18 1.89
C GLY A 71 16.82 -0.57 3.16
N HIS A 72 17.33 -1.79 3.25
CA HIS A 72 18.20 -2.29 4.34
C HIS A 72 19.55 -2.73 3.77
#